data_AF-A0A8T3SX95-F1
#
_entry.id   AF-A0A8T3SX95-F1
#
_cell.length_a   1.000
_cell.length_b   1.000
_cell.length_c   1.000
_cell.angle_alpha   90.00
_cell.angle_beta   90.00
_cell.angle_gamma   90.00
#
_symmetry.space_group_name_H-M   'P 1'
#
loop_
_entity.id
_entity.type
_entity.pdbx_description
1 polymer ?
#
loop_
_entity_poly.entity_id
_entity_poly.type
_entity_poly.pdbx_seq_one_letter_code
_entity_poly.pdbx_strand_id
1 'polypeptide(L)'
;LALSRGQQFAGRPATLLEQALKIQPDNPQALWLAGWADFQTRDFARAAERWQTLLETAPRDLVDRFVELPRRIAEARRLAGLPANTVDNAAGSAGQTAGDTETAAASPASISVSVNLATALSERAAPGDTVFVYAQAIDGPRMPLALARGAAADLPLEVTLDDSTAMAPMFKLSAEDEVNVLARISKSGDAMPQSGDLLGEHTQVRTRENAKVSITIDEVIP
;
A
#
# COMPACT_ATOMS: atom_id res chain seq x y z
N LEU A 1 29.45 10.17 -12.39
CA LEU A 1 28.43 10.83 -13.24
C LEU A 1 27.70 9.78 -14.08
N ALA A 2 26.61 9.20 -13.56
CA ALA A 2 25.62 8.42 -14.32
C ALA A 2 24.40 8.09 -13.43
N LEU A 3 23.68 9.12 -12.97
CA LEU A 3 22.37 8.97 -12.30
C LEU A 3 21.40 10.02 -12.86
N SER A 4 21.35 10.13 -14.19
CA SER A 4 20.40 10.99 -14.89
C SER A 4 20.16 10.42 -16.28
N ARG A 5 19.24 9.46 -16.34
CA ARG A 5 18.40 9.13 -17.51
C ARG A 5 17.46 8.03 -17.05
N GLY A 6 16.20 8.42 -16.86
CA GLY A 6 15.15 7.54 -16.38
C GLY A 6 15.02 6.26 -17.20
N GLN A 7 14.87 5.16 -16.48
CA GLN A 7 14.00 4.03 -16.86
C GLN A 7 14.23 3.35 -18.22
N GLN A 8 15.46 3.32 -18.74
CA GLN A 8 15.81 2.40 -19.82
C GLN A 8 17.07 1.63 -19.45
N PHE A 9 16.88 0.37 -19.04
CA PHE A 9 17.99 -0.58 -18.82
C PHE A 9 18.28 -1.40 -20.09
N ALA A 10 17.80 -0.97 -21.26
CA ALA A 10 18.15 -1.57 -22.54
C ALA A 10 19.49 -1.02 -23.06
N GLY A 11 20.49 -1.90 -23.25
CA GLY A 11 21.77 -1.59 -23.88
C GLY A 11 23.00 -1.85 -22.99
N ARG A 12 24.05 -1.01 -23.12
CA ARG A 12 25.35 -1.13 -22.40
C ARG A 12 25.28 -1.44 -20.89
N PRO A 13 24.26 -0.98 -20.12
CA PRO A 13 24.11 -1.38 -18.71
C PRO A 13 23.89 -2.89 -18.52
N ALA A 14 23.19 -3.57 -19.44
CA ALA A 14 22.94 -5.01 -19.37
C ALA A 14 24.23 -5.84 -19.56
N THR A 15 25.16 -5.39 -20.41
CA THR A 15 26.44 -6.10 -20.64
C THR A 15 27.38 -6.01 -19.43
N LEU A 16 27.41 -4.86 -18.74
CA LEU A 16 28.17 -4.70 -17.49
C LEU A 16 27.56 -5.51 -16.35
N LEU A 17 26.25 -5.69 -16.39
CA LEU A 17 25.49 -6.46 -15.42
C LEU A 17 25.69 -7.97 -15.57
N GLU A 18 25.74 -8.48 -16.80
CA GLU A 18 26.12 -9.88 -17.07
C GLU A 18 27.56 -10.18 -16.64
N GLN A 19 28.49 -9.23 -16.78
CA GLN A 19 29.85 -9.36 -16.26
C GLN A 19 29.87 -9.38 -14.72
N ALA A 20 29.06 -8.55 -14.07
CA ALA A 20 28.91 -8.57 -12.62
C ALA A 20 28.35 -9.91 -12.11
N LEU A 21 27.35 -10.47 -12.79
CA LEU A 21 26.78 -11.79 -12.46
C LEU A 21 27.73 -12.96 -12.76
N LYS A 22 28.68 -12.81 -13.70
CA LYS A 22 29.75 -13.82 -13.90
C LYS A 22 30.77 -13.86 -12.76
N ILE A 23 30.97 -12.74 -12.07
CA ILE A 23 31.95 -12.61 -10.97
C ILE A 23 31.28 -12.91 -9.62
N GLN A 24 30.05 -12.42 -9.43
CA GLN A 24 29.22 -12.67 -8.25
C GLN A 24 27.79 -13.03 -8.71
N PRO A 25 27.50 -14.32 -8.93
CA PRO A 25 26.18 -14.77 -9.39
C PRO A 25 25.06 -14.41 -8.41
N ASP A 26 25.39 -14.30 -7.12
CA ASP A 26 24.44 -14.02 -6.05
C ASP A 26 24.38 -12.55 -5.66
N ASN A 27 24.97 -11.64 -6.45
CA ASN A 27 24.97 -10.21 -6.12
C ASN A 27 23.53 -9.67 -6.14
N PRO A 28 22.99 -9.19 -5.00
CA PRO A 28 21.57 -8.88 -4.90
C PRO A 28 21.13 -7.72 -5.80
N GLN A 29 21.97 -6.69 -5.92
CA GLN A 29 21.73 -5.57 -6.81
C GLN A 29 21.85 -5.97 -8.28
N ALA A 30 22.74 -6.91 -8.59
CA ALA A 30 22.88 -7.42 -9.95
C ALA A 30 21.67 -8.27 -10.38
N LEU A 31 21.16 -9.13 -9.50
CA LEU A 31 19.95 -9.91 -9.71
C LEU A 31 18.71 -9.01 -9.89
N TRP A 32 18.60 -7.96 -9.07
CA TRP A 32 17.52 -6.96 -9.20
C TRP A 32 17.51 -6.31 -10.59
N LEU A 33 18.65 -5.75 -11.01
CA LEU A 33 18.77 -5.07 -12.29
C LEU A 33 18.61 -6.03 -13.46
N ALA A 34 19.04 -7.29 -13.32
CA ALA A 34 19.02 -8.26 -14.42
C ALA A 34 17.60 -8.73 -14.69
N GLY A 35 16.79 -8.90 -13.64
CA GLY A 35 15.36 -9.12 -13.82
C GLY A 35 14.65 -7.93 -14.49
N TRP A 36 15.07 -6.69 -14.25
CA TRP A 36 14.53 -5.52 -14.96
C TRP A 36 14.90 -5.48 -16.45
N ALA A 37 16.09 -5.95 -16.81
CA ALA A 37 16.51 -6.09 -18.19
C ALA A 37 15.69 -7.18 -18.91
N ASP A 38 15.57 -8.36 -18.30
CA ASP A 38 14.76 -9.48 -18.82
C ASP A 38 13.27 -9.09 -18.93
N PHE A 39 12.74 -8.30 -17.99
CA PHE A 39 11.35 -7.80 -18.06
C PHE A 39 11.13 -6.86 -19.25
N GLN A 40 12.10 -6.00 -19.57
CA GLN A 40 12.02 -5.08 -20.72
C GLN A 40 12.10 -5.82 -22.06
N THR A 41 12.85 -6.93 -22.13
CA THR A 41 12.93 -7.77 -23.33
C THR A 41 11.76 -8.76 -23.46
N ARG A 42 10.78 -8.70 -22.54
CA ARG A 42 9.62 -9.61 -22.43
C ARG A 42 10.00 -11.05 -22.07
N ASP A 43 11.21 -11.27 -21.58
CA ASP A 43 11.69 -12.54 -21.02
C ASP A 43 11.19 -12.71 -19.58
N PHE A 44 9.87 -12.67 -19.40
CA PHE A 44 9.24 -12.59 -18.08
C PHE A 44 9.55 -13.79 -17.18
N ALA A 45 9.71 -14.99 -17.75
CA ALA A 45 10.07 -16.18 -17.00
C ALA A 45 11.45 -16.04 -16.32
N ARG A 46 12.44 -15.54 -17.07
CA ARG A 46 13.79 -15.30 -16.54
C ARG A 46 13.81 -14.14 -15.54
N ALA A 47 13.02 -13.09 -15.79
CA ALA A 47 12.90 -11.98 -14.86
C ALA A 47 12.38 -12.45 -13.49
N ALA A 48 11.33 -13.29 -13.50
CA ALA A 48 10.76 -13.87 -12.28
C ALA A 48 11.77 -14.76 -11.54
N GLU A 49 12.52 -15.59 -12.24
CA GLU A 49 13.54 -16.47 -11.67
C GLU A 49 14.64 -15.67 -10.95
N ARG A 50 15.22 -14.67 -11.61
CA ARG A 50 16.31 -13.85 -11.01
C ARG A 50 15.87 -13.09 -9.77
N TRP A 51 14.67 -12.53 -9.80
CA TRP A 51 14.10 -11.83 -8.66
C TRP A 51 13.72 -12.78 -7.53
N GLN A 52 13.32 -14.00 -7.84
CA GLN A 52 13.10 -15.03 -6.83
C GLN A 52 14.41 -15.51 -6.21
N THR A 53 15.47 -15.73 -7.00
CA THR A 53 16.80 -16.04 -6.45
C THR A 53 17.25 -14.94 -5.51
N LEU A 54 17.08 -13.67 -5.89
CA LEU A 54 17.34 -12.53 -5.01
C LEU A 54 16.57 -12.62 -3.68
N LEU A 55 15.28 -12.97 -3.74
CA LEU A 55 14.43 -13.12 -2.55
C LEU A 55 14.91 -14.27 -1.64
N GLU A 56 15.42 -15.35 -2.22
CA GLU A 56 15.80 -16.57 -1.50
C GLU A 56 17.25 -16.54 -0.97
N THR A 57 18.17 -15.86 -1.65
CA THR A 57 19.60 -15.91 -1.34
C THR A 57 20.13 -14.66 -0.61
N ALA A 58 19.44 -13.52 -0.72
CA ALA A 58 19.89 -12.30 -0.06
C ALA A 58 19.42 -12.23 1.42
N PRO A 59 20.21 -11.59 2.29
CA PRO A 59 19.78 -11.27 3.65
C PRO A 59 18.47 -10.46 3.68
N ARG A 60 17.59 -10.75 4.64
CA ARG A 60 16.26 -10.10 4.71
C ARG A 60 16.33 -8.58 4.79
N ASP A 61 17.27 -8.02 5.56
CA ASP A 61 17.49 -6.56 5.67
C ASP A 61 17.88 -5.89 4.34
N LEU A 62 18.45 -6.67 3.41
CA LEU A 62 18.82 -6.21 2.09
C LEU A 62 17.65 -6.39 1.10
N VAL A 63 16.90 -7.49 1.21
CA VAL A 63 15.67 -7.72 0.45
C VAL A 63 14.64 -6.62 0.71
N ASP A 64 14.50 -6.18 1.96
CA ASP A 64 13.58 -5.12 2.37
C ASP A 64 13.86 -3.78 1.65
N ARG A 65 15.08 -3.56 1.15
CA ARG A 65 15.43 -2.37 0.35
C ARG A 65 14.84 -2.42 -1.05
N PHE A 66 14.47 -3.60 -1.55
CA PHE A 66 13.83 -3.80 -2.85
C PHE A 66 12.31 -3.90 -2.67
N VAL A 67 11.68 -2.82 -2.22
CA VAL A 67 10.23 -2.74 -1.90
C VAL A 67 9.34 -3.28 -3.04
N GLU A 68 9.74 -3.07 -4.29
CA GLU A 68 8.98 -3.49 -5.47
C GLU A 68 9.16 -4.97 -5.84
N LEU A 69 10.11 -5.68 -5.22
CA LEU A 69 10.52 -7.04 -5.61
C LEU A 69 9.38 -8.06 -5.61
N PRO A 70 8.55 -8.20 -4.55
CA PRO A 70 7.46 -9.18 -4.54
C PRO A 70 6.43 -8.91 -5.65
N ARG A 71 6.07 -7.63 -5.86
CA ARG A 71 5.14 -7.22 -6.91
C ARG A 71 5.69 -7.53 -8.30
N ARG A 72 6.98 -7.31 -8.51
CA ARG A 72 7.66 -7.55 -9.78
C ARG A 72 7.75 -9.03 -10.13
N ILE A 73 8.02 -9.89 -9.14
CA ILE A 73 7.96 -11.35 -9.30
C ILE A 73 6.56 -11.81 -9.69
N ALA A 74 5.53 -11.35 -8.97
CA ALA A 74 4.15 -11.72 -9.25
C ALA A 74 3.72 -11.31 -10.67
N GLU A 75 4.05 -10.09 -11.09
CA GLU A 75 3.72 -9.59 -12.42
C GLU A 75 4.47 -10.33 -13.53
N ALA A 76 5.78 -10.58 -13.36
CA ALA A 76 6.55 -11.34 -14.32
C ALA A 76 6.03 -12.78 -14.48
N ARG A 77 5.65 -13.45 -13.39
CA ARG A 77 5.04 -14.80 -13.45
C ARG A 77 3.70 -14.79 -14.18
N ARG A 78 2.84 -13.81 -13.89
CA ARG A 78 1.56 -13.62 -14.59
C ARG A 78 1.76 -13.46 -16.10
N LEU A 79 2.71 -12.62 -16.51
CA LEU A 79 3.02 -12.38 -17.91
C LEU A 79 3.71 -13.57 -18.59
N ALA A 80 4.42 -14.40 -17.83
CA ALA A 80 5.04 -15.65 -18.30
C ALA A 80 4.08 -16.85 -18.33
N GLY A 81 2.85 -16.72 -17.82
CA GLY A 81 1.94 -17.85 -17.64
C GLY A 81 2.40 -18.87 -16.60
N LEU A 82 3.29 -18.46 -15.69
CA LEU A 82 3.80 -19.30 -14.60
C LEU A 82 2.87 -19.21 -13.38
N PRO A 83 2.75 -20.28 -12.57
CA PRO A 83 1.96 -20.24 -11.34
C PRO A 83 2.49 -19.16 -10.39
N ALA A 84 1.59 -18.54 -9.63
CA ALA A 84 1.97 -17.58 -8.59
C ALA A 84 2.96 -18.25 -7.61
N ASN A 85 3.99 -17.52 -7.19
CA ASN A 85 4.96 -18.07 -6.26
C ASN A 85 4.30 -18.20 -4.88
N THR A 86 3.98 -19.43 -4.48
CA THR A 86 3.28 -19.75 -3.23
C THR A 86 4.20 -19.80 -2.02
N VAL A 87 5.50 -19.52 -2.18
CA VAL A 87 6.46 -19.55 -1.06
C VAL A 87 6.30 -18.42 -0.05
N ASP A 88 5.41 -17.45 -0.25
CA ASP A 88 4.85 -16.61 0.83
C ASP A 88 3.49 -16.00 0.42
N ASN A 89 2.61 -16.80 -0.19
CA ASN A 89 1.21 -16.41 -0.44
C ASN A 89 0.27 -17.62 -0.30
N ALA A 90 0.09 -18.07 0.93
CA ALA A 90 -1.17 -18.67 1.34
C ALA A 90 -2.12 -17.54 1.79
N ALA A 91 -2.62 -16.75 0.83
CA ALA A 91 -3.96 -16.15 0.83
C ALA A 91 -4.07 -15.06 -0.24
N GLY A 92 -4.90 -15.33 -1.26
CA GLY A 92 -5.65 -14.25 -1.89
C GLY A 92 -5.57 -14.12 -3.40
N SER A 93 -5.78 -15.22 -4.14
CA SER A 93 -6.49 -15.12 -5.43
C SER A 93 -7.11 -16.45 -5.82
N ALA A 94 -8.40 -16.59 -5.53
CA ALA A 94 -9.31 -17.33 -6.39
C ALA A 94 -10.62 -16.56 -6.39
N GLY A 95 -11.03 -16.14 -7.60
CA GLY A 95 -12.31 -15.48 -7.82
C GLY A 95 -13.49 -16.39 -7.49
N GLN A 96 -14.65 -15.73 -7.34
CA GLN A 96 -15.99 -16.28 -7.26
C GLN A 96 -16.18 -17.67 -7.87
N THR A 97 -16.60 -18.62 -7.04
CA THR A 97 -17.75 -19.48 -7.30
C THR A 97 -18.48 -19.74 -6.00
N ALA A 98 -19.80 -19.58 -6.04
CA ALA A 98 -20.73 -19.77 -4.94
C ALA A 98 -20.63 -21.15 -4.29
N GLY A 99 -20.89 -21.20 -2.98
CA GLY A 99 -21.16 -22.43 -2.24
C GLY A 99 -20.67 -22.33 -0.80
N ASP A 100 -21.62 -22.23 0.13
CA ASP A 100 -21.43 -22.33 1.59
C ASP A 100 -20.30 -23.28 1.99
N THR A 101 -19.34 -22.79 2.77
CA THR A 101 -18.79 -23.52 3.93
C THR A 101 -18.11 -22.52 4.85
N GLU A 102 -18.78 -22.30 5.97
CA GLU A 102 -18.25 -21.75 7.21
C GLU A 102 -16.96 -22.49 7.59
N THR A 103 -15.82 -21.79 7.53
CA THR A 103 -14.56 -22.20 8.15
C THR A 103 -13.96 -20.94 8.73
N ALA A 104 -13.91 -20.92 10.07
CA ALA A 104 -13.51 -19.83 10.95
C ALA A 104 -12.51 -18.84 10.32
N ALA A 105 -13.06 -17.73 9.84
CA ALA A 105 -12.31 -16.57 9.40
C ALA A 105 -11.58 -15.96 10.59
N ALA A 106 -10.27 -15.77 10.49
CA ALA A 106 -9.64 -14.67 11.21
C ALA A 106 -10.39 -13.41 10.78
N SER A 107 -11.07 -12.75 11.72
CA SER A 107 -11.90 -11.58 11.44
C SER A 107 -11.13 -10.60 10.55
N PRO A 108 -11.66 -10.22 9.37
CA PRO A 108 -11.01 -9.21 8.56
C PRO A 108 -10.91 -7.93 9.38
N ALA A 109 -9.71 -7.36 9.45
CA ALA A 109 -9.52 -6.12 10.18
C ALA A 109 -10.39 -5.03 9.55
N SER A 110 -11.27 -4.45 10.35
CA SER A 110 -12.19 -3.40 9.91
C SER A 110 -12.40 -2.41 11.05
N ILE A 111 -12.54 -1.15 10.69
CA ILE A 111 -12.84 -0.05 11.61
C ILE A 111 -14.02 0.72 11.04
N SER A 112 -15.12 0.76 11.78
CA SER A 112 -16.25 1.63 11.47
C SER A 112 -16.00 3.01 12.07
N VAL A 113 -15.91 4.03 11.24
CA VAL A 113 -15.63 5.41 11.62
C VAL A 113 -16.87 6.26 11.39
N SER A 114 -17.35 6.90 12.45
CA SER A 114 -18.37 7.95 12.39
C SER A 114 -17.68 9.30 12.48
N VAL A 115 -17.81 10.12 11.43
CA VAL A 115 -17.18 11.43 11.33
C VAL A 115 -18.22 12.51 11.58
N ASN A 116 -17.92 13.38 12.53
CA ASN A 116 -18.72 14.53 12.91
C ASN A 116 -17.90 15.81 12.72
N LEU A 117 -18.58 16.93 12.45
CA LEU A 117 -17.95 18.25 12.43
C LEU A 117 -18.34 19.01 13.68
N ALA A 118 -17.36 19.57 14.39
CA ALA A 118 -17.63 20.43 15.53
C ALA A 118 -18.43 21.68 15.10
N THR A 119 -19.42 22.06 15.90
CA THR A 119 -20.25 23.26 15.63
C THR A 119 -19.41 24.52 15.44
N ALA A 120 -18.30 24.64 16.16
CA ALA A 120 -17.37 25.78 16.06
C ALA A 120 -16.67 25.90 14.70
N LEU A 121 -16.57 24.79 13.94
CA LEU A 121 -15.94 24.76 12.62
C LEU A 121 -16.94 24.59 11.47
N SER A 122 -18.25 24.53 11.75
CA SER A 122 -19.27 24.34 10.71
C SER A 122 -19.29 25.47 9.67
N GLU A 123 -19.07 26.72 10.09
CA GLU A 123 -18.97 27.86 9.18
C GLU A 123 -17.69 27.84 8.32
N ARG A 124 -16.70 27.03 8.72
CA ARG A 124 -15.45 26.85 7.99
C ARG A 124 -15.51 25.71 6.99
N ALA A 125 -16.52 24.85 7.00
CA ALA A 125 -16.69 23.79 6.01
C ALA A 125 -17.73 24.21 4.96
N ALA A 126 -17.38 24.11 3.67
CA ALA A 126 -18.34 24.28 2.60
C ALA A 126 -18.97 22.92 2.23
N PRO A 127 -20.23 22.87 1.77
CA PRO A 127 -20.87 21.60 1.36
C PRO A 127 -20.12 20.85 0.24
N GLY A 128 -19.35 21.57 -0.59
CA GLY A 128 -18.52 21.00 -1.64
C GLY A 128 -17.11 20.56 -1.19
N ASP A 129 -16.73 20.81 0.06
CA ASP A 129 -15.43 20.39 0.59
C ASP A 129 -15.39 18.85 0.69
N THR A 130 -14.22 18.26 0.45
CA THR A 130 -14.05 16.80 0.44
C THR A 130 -13.60 16.30 1.81
N VAL A 131 -14.29 15.32 2.36
CA VAL A 131 -13.90 14.62 3.59
C VAL A 131 -13.02 13.44 3.21
N PHE A 132 -11.78 13.41 3.70
CA PHE A 132 -10.87 12.28 3.62
C PHE A 132 -10.77 11.61 4.99
N VAL A 133 -11.07 10.31 5.05
CA VAL A 133 -10.92 9.51 6.27
C VAL A 133 -9.86 8.47 6.01
N TYR A 134 -8.82 8.41 6.83
CA TYR A 134 -7.73 7.48 6.62
C TYR A 134 -7.16 6.93 7.92
N ALA A 135 -6.64 5.72 7.84
CA ALA A 135 -5.88 5.09 8.92
C ALA A 135 -4.39 5.15 8.60
N GLN A 136 -3.56 5.47 9.58
CA GLN A 136 -2.10 5.44 9.50
C GLN A 136 -1.52 4.57 10.62
N ALA A 137 -0.39 3.92 10.36
CA ALA A 137 0.34 3.21 11.41
C ALA A 137 0.77 4.17 12.53
N ILE A 138 0.78 3.69 13.78
CA ILE A 138 1.25 4.47 14.94
C ILE A 138 2.76 4.72 14.82
N ASP A 139 3.49 3.65 14.52
CA ASP A 139 4.93 3.64 14.34
C ASP A 139 5.24 3.25 12.89
N GLY A 140 5.61 4.22 12.05
CA GLY A 140 5.88 3.95 10.65
C GLY A 140 5.84 5.17 9.75
N PRO A 141 6.10 5.00 8.43
CA PRO A 141 5.96 6.08 7.47
C PRO A 141 4.53 6.63 7.47
N ARG A 142 4.38 7.97 7.37
CA ARG A 142 3.11 8.72 7.38
C ARG A 142 2.26 8.51 6.12
N MET A 143 2.16 7.29 5.64
CA MET A 143 1.36 6.92 4.49
C MET A 143 0.07 6.23 4.97
N PRO A 144 -1.09 6.54 4.37
CA PRO A 144 -2.35 5.96 4.79
C PRO A 144 -2.44 4.49 4.37
N LEU A 145 -2.85 3.64 5.31
CA LEU A 145 -3.12 2.21 5.14
C LEU A 145 -4.48 1.96 4.48
N ALA A 146 -5.46 2.80 4.81
CA ALA A 146 -6.80 2.79 4.24
C ALA A 146 -7.23 4.24 4.00
N LEU A 147 -7.92 4.50 2.89
CA LEU A 147 -8.42 5.84 2.54
C LEU A 147 -9.86 5.74 2.02
N ALA A 148 -10.77 6.43 2.70
CA ALA A 148 -12.14 6.68 2.26
C ALA A 148 -12.32 8.18 1.96
N ARG A 149 -13.24 8.47 1.03
CA ARG A 149 -13.61 9.83 0.63
C ARG A 149 -15.13 10.01 0.73
N GLY A 150 -15.56 11.19 1.13
CA GLY A 150 -16.97 11.61 1.17
C GLY A 150 -17.09 13.12 0.97
N ALA A 151 -18.32 13.66 0.96
CA ALA A 151 -18.54 15.11 0.93
C ALA A 151 -18.79 15.64 2.34
N ALA A 152 -18.39 16.89 2.60
CA ALA A 152 -18.69 17.56 3.87
C ALA A 152 -20.20 17.77 4.08
N ALA A 153 -20.98 17.84 2.99
CA ALA A 153 -22.44 17.87 3.03
C ALA A 153 -23.07 16.58 3.58
N ASP A 154 -22.36 15.45 3.54
CA ASP A 154 -22.85 14.15 4.00
C ASP A 154 -22.58 13.92 5.49
N LEU A 155 -22.07 14.92 6.22
CA LEU A 155 -21.80 14.81 7.65
C LEU A 155 -23.11 14.87 8.47
N PRO A 156 -23.30 13.99 9.47
CA PRO A 156 -22.36 12.97 9.95
C PRO A 156 -22.20 11.79 8.99
N LEU A 157 -20.94 11.47 8.66
CA LEU A 157 -20.59 10.47 7.66
C LEU A 157 -20.10 9.19 8.34
N GLU A 158 -20.70 8.06 7.99
CA GLU A 158 -20.21 6.75 8.42
C GLU A 158 -19.42 6.08 7.29
N VAL A 159 -18.17 5.72 7.58
CA VAL A 159 -17.30 4.98 6.65
C VAL A 159 -16.70 3.77 7.34
N THR A 160 -16.57 2.68 6.60
CA THR A 160 -15.78 1.53 7.05
C THR A 160 -14.42 1.59 6.40
N LEU A 161 -13.37 1.60 7.21
CA LEU A 161 -12.00 1.40 6.78
C LEU A 161 -11.69 -0.09 6.92
N ASP A 162 -11.32 -0.71 5.82
CA ASP A 162 -10.91 -2.11 5.76
C ASP A 162 -9.83 -2.31 4.69
N ASP A 163 -9.30 -3.52 4.58
CA ASP A 163 -8.27 -3.85 3.59
C ASP A 163 -8.70 -3.67 2.13
N SER A 164 -10.01 -3.57 1.83
CA SER A 164 -10.52 -3.31 0.48
C SER A 164 -10.39 -1.83 0.10
N THR A 165 -10.30 -0.96 1.10
CA THR A 165 -10.04 0.49 0.94
C THR A 165 -8.55 0.85 0.95
N ALA A 166 -7.65 -0.14 1.07
CA ALA A 166 -6.22 0.05 0.99
C ALA A 166 -5.75 0.24 -0.46
N MET A 167 -5.10 1.38 -0.75
CA MET A 167 -4.58 1.67 -2.10
C MET A 167 -3.34 0.83 -2.45
N ALA A 168 -2.64 0.30 -1.45
CA ALA A 168 -1.44 -0.51 -1.62
C ALA A 168 -1.65 -1.90 -1.01
N PRO A 169 -1.54 -3.00 -1.78
CA PRO A 169 -1.82 -4.36 -1.29
C PRO A 169 -0.83 -4.87 -0.23
N MET A 170 0.27 -4.14 0.00
CA MET A 170 1.31 -4.47 0.98
C MET A 170 1.13 -3.74 2.32
N PHE A 171 0.34 -2.67 2.38
CA PHE A 171 0.08 -1.88 3.59
C PHE A 171 -1.39 -2.00 3.94
N LYS A 172 -1.72 -3.06 4.67
CA LYS A 172 -3.08 -3.42 5.03
C LYS A 172 -3.41 -2.95 6.43
N LEU A 173 -4.67 -2.59 6.64
CA LEU A 173 -5.19 -2.33 7.97
C LEU A 173 -5.05 -3.59 8.84
N SER A 174 -5.19 -4.77 8.24
CA SER A 174 -4.98 -6.05 8.92
C SER A 174 -3.54 -6.39 9.26
N ALA A 175 -2.54 -5.66 8.75
CA ALA A 175 -1.14 -5.89 9.09
C ALA A 175 -0.78 -5.26 10.45
N GLU A 176 -1.44 -4.16 10.81
CA GLU A 176 -1.22 -3.43 12.06
C GLU A 176 -2.20 -3.89 13.14
N ASP A 177 -1.76 -3.99 14.38
CA ASP A 177 -2.64 -4.25 15.53
C ASP A 177 -3.41 -2.99 15.96
N GLU A 178 -2.74 -1.84 15.90
CA GLU A 178 -3.26 -0.54 16.28
C GLU A 178 -2.87 0.54 15.26
N VAL A 179 -3.79 1.47 15.00
CA VAL A 179 -3.61 2.56 14.03
C VAL A 179 -4.12 3.88 14.58
N ASN A 180 -3.66 4.99 14.02
CA ASN A 180 -4.29 6.28 14.20
C ASN A 180 -5.27 6.51 13.06
N VAL A 181 -6.50 6.90 13.38
CA VAL A 181 -7.55 7.20 12.39
C VAL A 181 -7.75 8.70 12.36
N LEU A 182 -7.74 9.28 11.17
CA LEU A 182 -7.85 10.72 10.95
C LEU A 182 -8.96 11.01 9.97
N ALA A 183 -9.71 12.08 10.22
CA ALA A 183 -10.69 12.63 9.31
C ALA A 183 -10.31 14.08 8.99
N ARG A 184 -10.21 14.41 7.71
CA ARG A 184 -9.83 15.73 7.24
C ARG A 184 -10.84 16.27 6.24
N ILE A 185 -11.28 17.51 6.42
CA ILE A 185 -12.00 18.26 5.39
C ILE A 185 -10.97 19.06 4.59
N SER A 186 -10.79 18.67 3.33
CA SER A 186 -9.95 19.40 2.37
C SER A 186 -10.77 20.38 1.57
N LYS A 187 -10.31 21.63 1.55
CA LYS A 187 -10.91 22.71 0.75
C LYS A 187 -10.47 22.69 -0.71
N SER A 188 -9.25 22.22 -0.95
CA SER A 188 -8.67 22.10 -2.30
C SER A 188 -9.08 20.81 -3.02
N GLY A 189 -9.59 19.81 -2.27
CA GLY A 189 -9.87 18.47 -2.79
C GLY A 189 -8.62 17.60 -2.91
N ASP A 190 -7.46 18.08 -2.47
CA ASP A 190 -6.20 17.34 -2.50
C ASP A 190 -6.11 16.33 -1.35
N ALA A 191 -5.66 15.11 -1.65
CA ALA A 191 -5.41 14.07 -0.66
C ALA A 191 -4.22 14.37 0.27
N MET A 192 -3.41 15.37 -0.06
CA MET A 192 -2.28 15.84 0.76
C MET A 192 -2.75 16.92 1.76
N PRO A 193 -2.32 16.91 3.03
CA PRO A 193 -2.65 17.96 4.01
C PRO A 193 -2.21 19.35 3.56
N GLN A 194 -3.09 20.35 3.70
CA GLN A 194 -2.79 21.75 3.45
C GLN A 194 -3.21 22.63 4.65
N SER A 195 -2.52 23.76 4.80
CA SER A 195 -2.89 24.78 5.79
C SER A 195 -4.31 25.29 5.51
N GLY A 196 -5.12 25.38 6.58
CA GLY A 196 -6.53 25.76 6.51
C GLY A 196 -7.52 24.61 6.34
N ASP A 197 -7.04 23.38 6.14
CA ASP A 197 -7.90 22.18 6.22
C ASP A 197 -8.35 21.94 7.66
N LEU A 198 -9.49 21.28 7.82
CA LEU A 198 -10.02 20.91 9.14
C LEU A 198 -9.65 19.47 9.45
N LEU A 199 -9.19 19.19 10.67
CA LEU A 199 -8.70 17.88 11.09
C LEU A 199 -9.42 17.41 12.35
N GLY A 200 -9.67 16.11 12.43
CA GLY A 200 -9.95 15.39 13.65
C GLY A 200 -9.18 14.07 13.65
N GLU A 201 -8.74 13.64 14.81
CA GLU A 201 -7.98 12.39 14.95
C GLU A 201 -8.44 11.56 16.13
N HIS A 202 -8.21 10.26 16.03
CA HIS A 202 -8.34 9.30 17.12
C HIS A 202 -7.16 8.34 17.07
N THR A 203 -6.34 8.36 18.11
CA THR A 203 -5.14 7.54 18.19
C THR A 203 -5.42 6.14 18.75
N GLN A 204 -4.53 5.19 18.51
CA GLN A 204 -4.55 3.86 19.16
C GLN A 204 -5.87 3.08 18.98
N VAL A 205 -6.35 3.00 17.75
CA VAL A 205 -7.53 2.22 17.39
C VAL A 205 -7.12 0.80 17.01
N ARG A 206 -7.68 -0.21 17.69
CA ARG A 206 -7.46 -1.61 17.34
C ARG A 206 -8.13 -1.99 16.04
N THR A 207 -7.41 -2.71 15.19
CA THR A 207 -7.88 -3.06 13.84
C THR A 207 -8.69 -4.36 13.81
N ARG A 208 -8.48 -5.28 14.77
CA ARG A 208 -8.97 -6.68 14.73
C ARG A 208 -10.24 -6.98 15.54
N GLU A 209 -11.04 -5.97 15.88
CA GLU A 209 -12.23 -6.12 16.74
C GLU A 209 -13.52 -5.50 16.15
N ASN A 210 -13.54 -5.16 14.86
CA ASN A 210 -14.58 -4.30 14.25
C ASN A 210 -14.76 -3.00 15.06
N ALA A 211 -13.65 -2.33 15.35
CA ALA A 211 -13.63 -1.18 16.24
C ALA A 211 -14.56 -0.08 15.70
N LYS A 212 -15.35 0.51 16.59
CA LYS A 212 -16.21 1.66 16.28
C LYS A 212 -15.56 2.91 16.83
N VAL A 213 -15.23 3.83 15.96
CA VAL A 213 -14.54 5.07 16.29
C VAL A 213 -15.45 6.24 15.92
N SER A 214 -15.61 7.18 16.84
CA SER A 214 -16.22 8.47 16.54
C SER A 214 -15.13 9.52 16.49
N ILE A 215 -15.02 10.22 15.37
CA ILE A 215 -14.07 11.33 15.17
C ILE A 215 -14.87 12.61 15.06
N THR A 216 -14.51 13.60 15.88
CA THR A 216 -15.00 14.97 15.71
C THR A 216 -13.89 15.79 15.08
N ILE A 217 -14.18 16.44 13.95
CA ILE A 217 -13.29 17.39 13.30
C ILE A 217 -13.42 18.72 14.06
N ASP A 218 -12.39 19.07 14.83
CA ASP A 218 -12.36 20.23 15.74
C ASP A 218 -11.07 21.06 15.65
N GLU A 219 -10.08 20.61 14.88
CA GLU A 219 -8.82 21.31 14.67
C GLU A 219 -8.73 21.94 13.27
N VAL A 220 -7.96 23.02 13.15
CA VAL A 220 -7.59 23.63 11.86
C VAL A 220 -6.09 23.43 11.67
N ILE A 221 -5.69 22.86 10.55
CA ILE A 221 -4.27 22.72 10.20
C ILE A 221 -3.66 24.12 10.02
N PRO A 222 -2.60 24.47 10.77
CA PRO A 222 -1.98 25.80 10.71
C PRO A 222 -1.25 26.04 9.38
#